data_AF-A0A9C8I703-F1
#
_entry.id   AF-A0A9C8I703-F1
#
_cell.length_a   1.000
_cell.length_b   1.000
_cell.length_c   1.000
_cell.angle_alpha   90.00
_cell.angle_beta   90.00
_cell.angle_gamma   90.00
#
_symmetry.space_group_name_H-M   'P 1'
#
loop_
_entity.id
_entity.type
_entity.pdbx_description
1 polymer ?
#
loop_
_entity_poly.entity_id
_entity_poly.type
_entity_poly.pdbx_seq_one_letter_code
_entity_poly.pdbx_strand_id
1 'polypeptide(L)'
;SIEVLALQAELADDLEKDERKALASIIRNYLELIGKEKFAQVAGKVGLNKTRVRELIKYAGRCFHWHPRRKFEETVPNAQVENTDIQPDVRIRELNGKFVVEVLDSGLPQLKISPSYAEAYRRMKNGSGEFSVEERKYIREKIESAKDYLDNLNSRRQTMIEITEEIIRQQEDFLRKGPLYHKKLTQKEVAEKIGVHASTVSRAVSSRYCQLPDNSIVPFSIFFDPSLCHIEMIKQILRDETPKQFFSDDEIRDIMAEKGHKLSRRVIAKYRKKGKIPSSGQRKRLLMNEFLKKGMVSEDEITDNTVEDIDDDEEIVDDVEMDGGGDDCLEDNESGENAVLDGKV
;
A
#
# COMPACT_ATOMS: atom_id res chain seq x y z
N SER A 1 27.14 0.38 -7.45
CA SER A 1 26.41 1.26 -8.37
C SER A 1 27.08 2.63 -8.57
N ILE A 2 27.57 3.29 -7.51
CA ILE A 2 28.38 4.52 -7.63
C ILE A 2 29.61 4.30 -8.53
N GLU A 3 30.29 3.17 -8.36
CA GLU A 3 31.47 2.84 -9.17
C GLU A 3 31.14 2.66 -10.66
N VAL A 4 29.93 2.19 -10.99
CA VAL A 4 29.48 2.04 -12.39
C VAL A 4 29.32 3.41 -13.04
N LEU A 5 28.75 4.38 -12.32
CA LEU A 5 28.67 5.76 -12.79
C LEU A 5 30.04 6.43 -12.90
N ALA A 6 30.95 6.15 -11.95
CA ALA A 6 32.31 6.69 -12.01
C ALA A 6 33.09 6.14 -13.20
N LEU A 7 32.96 4.85 -13.49
CA LEU A 7 33.54 4.22 -14.68
C LEU A 7 32.94 4.78 -15.98
N GLN A 8 31.62 5.02 -16.03
CA GLN A 8 30.99 5.68 -17.17
C GLN A 8 31.51 7.11 -17.37
N ALA A 9 31.84 7.83 -16.29
CA ALA A 9 32.46 9.16 -16.36
C ALA A 9 33.91 9.11 -16.86
N GLU A 10 34.68 8.09 -16.48
CA GLU A 10 36.06 7.88 -16.95
C GLU A 10 36.12 7.48 -18.44
N LEU A 11 35.11 6.75 -18.91
CA LEU A 11 34.96 6.29 -20.30
C LEU A 11 34.25 7.28 -21.23
N ALA A 12 33.82 8.44 -20.74
CA ALA A 12 33.08 9.42 -21.54
C ALA A 12 34.01 10.17 -22.51
N ASP A 13 33.98 9.83 -23.80
CA ASP A 13 34.91 10.39 -24.80
C ASP A 13 34.70 11.88 -25.14
N ASP A 14 33.52 12.42 -24.82
CA ASP A 14 33.12 13.79 -25.13
C ASP A 14 33.67 14.85 -24.14
N LEU A 15 34.40 14.44 -23.09
CA LEU A 15 34.93 15.32 -22.04
C LEU A 15 36.45 15.37 -22.05
N GLU A 16 37.03 16.49 -21.62
CA GLU A 16 38.47 16.60 -21.41
C GLU A 16 38.95 15.70 -20.26
N LYS A 17 40.23 15.29 -20.29
CA LYS A 17 40.80 14.31 -19.34
C LYS A 17 40.69 14.78 -17.88
N ASP A 18 40.79 16.08 -17.63
CA ASP A 18 40.69 16.67 -16.29
C ASP A 18 39.23 16.74 -15.82
N GLU A 19 38.28 16.92 -16.74
CA GLU A 19 36.85 16.92 -16.45
C GLU A 19 36.30 15.52 -16.18
N ARG A 20 36.81 14.50 -16.89
CA ARG A 20 36.47 13.08 -16.61
C ARG A 20 36.88 12.70 -15.18
N LYS A 21 38.11 13.07 -14.77
CA LYS A 21 38.62 12.80 -13.42
C LYS A 21 37.86 13.59 -12.35
N ALA A 22 37.58 14.86 -12.62
CA ALA A 22 36.77 15.69 -11.75
C ALA A 22 35.37 15.09 -11.54
N LEU A 23 34.70 14.69 -12.62
CA LEU A 23 33.37 14.09 -12.58
C LEU A 23 33.35 12.73 -11.87
N ALA A 24 34.34 11.88 -12.11
CA ALA A 24 34.48 10.61 -11.40
C ALA A 24 34.72 10.82 -9.89
N SER A 25 35.53 11.81 -9.51
CA SER A 25 35.76 12.18 -8.10
C SER A 25 34.49 12.74 -7.44
N ILE A 26 33.72 13.56 -8.17
CA ILE A 26 32.41 14.07 -7.75
C ILE A 26 31.44 12.92 -7.45
N ILE A 27 31.36 11.94 -8.36
CA ILE A 27 30.44 10.79 -8.23
C ILE A 27 30.86 9.88 -7.08
N ARG A 28 32.17 9.59 -6.92
CA ARG A 28 32.67 8.70 -5.85
C ARG A 28 32.51 9.29 -4.45
N ASN A 29 32.82 10.58 -4.28
CA ASN A 29 33.03 11.15 -2.94
C ASN A 29 32.02 12.25 -2.54
N TYR A 30 31.30 12.83 -3.50
CA TYR A 30 30.50 14.05 -3.25
C TYR A 30 29.04 13.95 -3.71
N LEU A 31 28.53 12.73 -3.94
CA LEU A 31 27.14 12.50 -4.35
C LEU A 31 26.13 13.00 -3.30
N GLU A 32 26.45 12.87 -2.02
CA GLU A 32 25.61 13.39 -0.93
C GLU A 32 25.52 14.92 -0.93
N LEU A 33 26.61 15.61 -1.27
CA LEU A 33 26.64 17.07 -1.37
C LEU A 33 25.85 17.57 -2.59
N ILE A 34 25.82 16.77 -3.67
CA ILE A 34 24.95 17.02 -4.82
C ILE A 34 23.48 16.84 -4.45
N GLY A 35 23.16 15.78 -3.70
CA GLY A 35 21.79 15.54 -3.20
C GLY A 35 21.27 16.66 -2.29
N LYS A 36 22.16 17.35 -1.59
CA LYS A 36 21.87 18.54 -0.77
C LYS A 36 22.04 19.87 -1.54
N GLU A 37 22.23 19.83 -2.86
CA GLU A 37 22.43 21.00 -3.76
C GLU A 37 23.57 21.96 -3.38
N LYS A 38 24.57 21.50 -2.62
CA LYS A 38 25.70 22.32 -2.15
C LYS A 38 26.82 22.46 -3.21
N PHE A 39 26.47 22.93 -4.41
CA PHE A 39 27.39 23.01 -5.57
C PHE A 39 28.63 23.90 -5.34
N ALA A 40 28.54 24.91 -4.49
CA ALA A 40 29.66 25.79 -4.17
C ALA A 40 30.78 25.07 -3.39
N GLN A 41 30.40 24.14 -2.50
CA GLN A 41 31.36 23.35 -1.73
C GLN A 41 32.04 22.28 -2.60
N VAL A 42 31.31 21.72 -3.56
CA VAL A 42 31.85 20.77 -4.54
C VAL A 42 32.82 21.48 -5.49
N ALA A 43 32.46 22.68 -5.98
CA ALA A 43 33.33 23.50 -6.83
C ALA A 43 34.69 23.80 -6.17
N GLY A 44 34.69 24.21 -4.90
CA GLY A 44 35.91 24.49 -4.15
C GLY A 44 36.80 23.26 -3.92
N LYS A 45 36.22 22.07 -3.75
CA LYS A 45 36.97 20.83 -3.53
C LYS A 45 37.53 20.20 -4.81
N VAL A 46 36.91 20.46 -5.94
CA VAL A 46 37.26 19.87 -7.24
C VAL A 46 38.11 20.83 -8.11
N GLY A 47 38.16 22.11 -7.74
CA GLY A 47 38.93 23.12 -8.46
C GLY A 47 38.28 23.60 -9.76
N LEU A 48 36.95 23.47 -9.87
CA LEU A 48 36.17 23.88 -11.04
C LEU A 48 35.17 24.99 -10.70
N ASN A 49 34.78 25.77 -11.69
CA ASN A 49 33.74 26.80 -11.53
C ASN A 49 32.37 26.15 -11.22
N LYS A 50 31.58 26.76 -10.33
CA LYS A 50 30.21 26.34 -9.96
C LYS A 50 29.32 26.11 -11.18
N THR A 51 29.43 26.96 -12.21
CA THR A 51 28.66 26.80 -13.46
C THR A 51 29.06 25.52 -14.19
N ARG A 52 30.36 25.24 -14.28
CA ARG A 52 30.88 24.06 -14.97
C ARG A 52 30.55 22.76 -14.24
N VAL A 53 30.64 22.75 -12.91
CA VAL A 53 30.21 21.61 -12.08
C VAL A 53 28.73 21.29 -12.32
N ARG A 54 27.87 22.31 -12.44
CA ARG A 54 26.45 22.12 -12.74
C ARG A 54 26.24 21.53 -14.13
N GLU A 55 26.99 21.97 -15.13
CA GLU A 55 26.93 21.41 -16.49
C GLU A 55 27.36 19.94 -16.52
N LEU A 56 28.45 19.59 -15.83
CA LEU A 56 28.95 18.21 -15.75
C LEU A 56 27.95 17.29 -15.04
N ILE A 57 27.29 17.76 -13.98
CA ILE A 57 26.23 16.99 -13.29
C ILE A 57 25.00 16.83 -14.19
N LYS A 58 24.59 17.89 -14.92
CA LYS A 58 23.52 17.81 -15.92
C LYS A 58 23.88 16.88 -17.09
N TYR A 59 25.15 16.80 -17.47
CA TYR A 59 25.65 15.86 -18.46
C TYR A 59 25.59 14.43 -17.93
N ALA A 60 26.10 14.19 -16.72
CA ALA A 60 26.04 12.89 -16.06
C ALA A 60 24.60 12.38 -15.90
N GLY A 61 23.65 13.24 -15.50
CA GLY A 61 22.24 12.85 -15.38
C GLY A 61 21.54 12.55 -16.70
N ARG A 62 22.07 13.02 -17.84
CA ARG A 62 21.55 12.71 -19.19
C ARG A 62 22.21 11.47 -19.79
N CYS A 63 23.51 11.34 -19.63
CA CYS A 63 24.30 10.33 -20.33
C CYS A 63 24.51 9.06 -19.51
N PHE A 64 24.61 9.16 -18.17
CA PHE A 64 24.96 8.03 -17.33
C PHE A 64 23.74 7.32 -16.77
N HIS A 65 23.83 5.99 -16.73
CA HIS A 65 22.75 5.11 -16.31
C HIS A 65 23.22 4.29 -15.12
N TRP A 66 22.47 4.36 -14.03
CA TRP A 66 22.74 3.60 -12.80
C TRP A 66 22.73 2.08 -13.03
N HIS A 67 21.99 1.61 -14.05
CA HIS A 67 21.95 0.21 -14.48
C HIS A 67 22.09 0.12 -16.03
N PRO A 68 23.30 0.12 -16.57
CA PRO A 68 23.51 0.07 -18.02
C PRO A 68 22.96 -1.21 -18.67
N ARG A 69 22.89 -2.33 -17.92
CA ARG A 69 22.34 -3.62 -18.36
C ARG A 69 20.84 -3.57 -18.67
N ARG A 70 20.07 -2.68 -18.05
CA ARG A 70 18.60 -2.62 -18.19
C ARG A 70 18.15 -2.32 -19.62
N LYS A 71 18.94 -1.56 -20.39
CA LYS A 71 18.68 -1.33 -21.82
C LYS A 71 18.84 -2.59 -22.68
N PHE A 72 19.66 -3.54 -22.25
CA PHE A 72 19.80 -4.83 -22.93
C PHE A 72 18.64 -5.77 -22.61
N GLU A 73 18.01 -5.65 -21.44
CA GLU A 73 16.82 -6.45 -21.08
C GLU A 73 15.57 -6.02 -21.86
N GLU A 74 15.41 -4.74 -22.21
CA GLU A 74 14.29 -4.27 -23.04
C GLU A 74 14.37 -4.73 -24.51
N THR A 75 15.56 -5.12 -25.00
CA THR A 75 15.77 -5.54 -26.39
C THR A 75 15.72 -7.05 -26.61
N VAL A 76 15.58 -7.86 -25.55
CA VAL A 76 15.30 -9.30 -25.69
C VAL A 76 13.79 -9.51 -25.72
N PRO A 77 13.19 -9.95 -26.84
CA PRO A 77 11.73 -10.13 -26.95
C PRO A 77 11.12 -11.13 -25.96
N ASN A 78 11.96 -11.89 -25.25
CA ASN A 78 11.58 -12.95 -24.31
C ASN A 78 12.30 -12.85 -22.95
N ALA A 79 12.89 -11.69 -22.61
CA ALA A 79 13.23 -11.47 -21.21
C ALA A 79 11.89 -11.31 -20.49
N GLN A 80 11.41 -12.39 -19.90
CA GLN A 80 10.36 -12.35 -18.90
C GLN A 80 10.89 -11.44 -17.80
N VAL A 81 10.62 -10.14 -17.92
CA VAL A 81 10.51 -9.27 -16.78
C VAL A 81 9.46 -9.98 -15.95
N GLU A 82 9.88 -10.64 -14.88
CA GLU A 82 9.00 -11.02 -13.79
C GLU A 82 8.48 -9.72 -13.19
N ASN A 83 7.63 -9.01 -13.93
CA ASN A 83 6.59 -8.20 -13.34
C ASN A 83 5.83 -9.21 -12.51
N THR A 84 6.12 -9.20 -11.22
CA THR A 84 5.36 -9.91 -10.21
C THR A 84 4.02 -9.21 -10.15
N ASP A 85 3.22 -9.38 -11.20
CA ASP A 85 1.85 -8.92 -11.28
C ASP A 85 1.14 -9.63 -10.14
N ILE A 86 0.90 -8.89 -9.05
CA ILE A 86 0.20 -9.38 -7.88
C ILE A 86 -1.16 -9.86 -8.37
N GLN A 87 -1.36 -11.17 -8.38
CA GLN A 87 -2.64 -11.76 -8.77
C GLN A 87 -3.60 -11.64 -7.58
N PRO A 88 -4.85 -11.20 -7.81
CA PRO A 88 -5.84 -11.11 -6.75
C PRO A 88 -6.35 -12.52 -6.37
N ASP A 89 -6.51 -12.76 -5.07
CA ASP A 89 -7.18 -13.96 -4.54
C ASP A 89 -8.70 -13.86 -4.64
N VAL A 90 -9.23 -12.64 -4.57
CA VAL A 90 -10.67 -12.38 -4.54
C VAL A 90 -10.97 -11.21 -5.45
N ARG A 91 -12.04 -11.31 -6.23
CA ARG A 91 -12.52 -10.25 -7.11
C ARG A 91 -13.93 -9.83 -6.70
N ILE A 92 -14.12 -8.52 -6.55
CA ILE A 92 -15.42 -7.91 -6.27
C ILE A 92 -15.90 -7.26 -7.56
N ARG A 93 -17.06 -7.69 -8.07
CA ARG A 93 -17.69 -7.11 -9.27
C ARG A 93 -19.02 -6.48 -8.91
N GLU A 94 -19.34 -5.35 -9.53
CA GLU A 94 -20.68 -4.79 -9.47
C GLU A 94 -21.51 -5.31 -10.66
N LEU A 95 -22.62 -5.99 -10.38
CA LEU A 95 -23.57 -6.50 -11.35
C LEU A 95 -24.97 -6.04 -10.95
N ASN A 96 -25.61 -5.24 -11.81
CA ASN A 96 -26.97 -4.71 -11.58
C ASN A 96 -27.13 -3.99 -10.22
N GLY A 97 -26.12 -3.21 -9.83
CA GLY A 97 -26.11 -2.47 -8.55
C GLY A 97 -25.82 -3.33 -7.32
N LYS A 98 -25.55 -4.64 -7.47
CA LYS A 98 -25.15 -5.54 -6.39
C LYS A 98 -23.69 -5.96 -6.54
N PHE A 99 -22.98 -6.01 -5.43
CA PHE A 99 -21.63 -6.55 -5.41
C PHE A 99 -21.67 -8.08 -5.35
N VAL A 100 -20.87 -8.72 -6.21
CA VAL A 100 -20.71 -10.17 -6.31
C VAL A 100 -19.25 -10.49 -6.05
N VAL A 101 -19.01 -11.45 -5.15
CA VAL A 101 -17.69 -11.93 -4.77
C VAL A 101 -17.32 -13.17 -5.59
N GLU A 102 -16.13 -13.15 -6.17
CA GLU A 102 -15.53 -14.28 -6.85
C GLU A 102 -14.17 -14.59 -6.23
N VAL A 103 -14.04 -15.73 -5.55
CA VAL A 103 -12.73 -16.22 -5.09
C VAL A 103 -12.01 -16.85 -6.29
N LEU A 104 -10.85 -16.28 -6.62
CA LEU A 104 -9.96 -16.72 -7.68
C LEU A 104 -9.01 -17.76 -7.10
N ASP A 105 -9.17 -19.02 -7.50
CA ASP A 105 -8.22 -20.07 -7.18
C ASP A 105 -7.02 -19.94 -8.14
N SER A 106 -6.22 -18.90 -7.96
CA SER A 106 -5.04 -18.64 -8.79
C SER A 106 -4.05 -19.80 -8.66
N GLY A 107 -4.05 -20.70 -9.65
CA GLY A 107 -3.04 -21.75 -9.81
C GLY A 107 -3.42 -23.16 -9.38
N LEU A 108 -4.62 -23.40 -8.81
CA LEU A 108 -5.05 -24.75 -8.46
C LEU A 108 -6.00 -25.33 -9.52
N PRO A 109 -5.68 -26.46 -10.17
CA PRO A 109 -6.64 -27.15 -11.02
C PRO A 109 -7.81 -27.68 -10.19
N GLN A 110 -8.98 -27.88 -10.81
CA GLN A 110 -10.12 -28.50 -10.12
C GLN A 110 -9.75 -29.89 -9.62
N LEU A 111 -9.59 -30.02 -8.31
CA LEU A 111 -9.25 -31.28 -7.66
C LEU A 111 -10.48 -32.19 -7.68
N LYS A 112 -10.31 -33.38 -8.25
CA LYS A 112 -11.33 -34.43 -8.32
C LYS A 112 -10.74 -35.73 -7.82
N ILE A 113 -11.56 -36.55 -7.16
CA ILE A 113 -11.18 -37.91 -6.79
C ILE A 113 -10.95 -38.71 -8.07
N SER A 114 -9.85 -39.47 -8.13
CA SER A 114 -9.54 -40.33 -9.26
C SER A 114 -10.70 -41.29 -9.56
N PRO A 115 -11.19 -41.36 -10.83
CA PRO A 115 -12.30 -42.24 -11.20
C PRO A 115 -12.06 -43.72 -10.85
N SER A 116 -10.82 -44.19 -11.00
CA SER A 116 -10.42 -45.57 -10.68
C SER A 116 -10.64 -45.90 -9.20
N TYR A 117 -10.25 -45.00 -8.29
CA TYR A 117 -10.48 -45.18 -6.86
C TYR A 117 -11.97 -45.08 -6.50
N ALA A 118 -12.70 -44.16 -7.13
CA ALA A 118 -14.16 -44.04 -6.92
C ALA A 118 -14.92 -45.29 -7.40
N GLU A 119 -14.48 -45.93 -8.48
CA GLU A 119 -15.01 -47.21 -8.96
C GLU A 119 -14.65 -48.38 -8.04
N ALA A 120 -13.40 -48.45 -7.59
CA ALA A 120 -12.95 -49.48 -6.64
C ALA A 120 -13.76 -49.43 -5.33
N TYR A 121 -14.04 -48.23 -4.82
CA TYR A 121 -14.89 -48.05 -3.63
C TYR A 121 -16.35 -48.42 -3.85
N ARG A 122 -16.91 -48.11 -5.03
CA ARG A 122 -18.27 -48.55 -5.41
C ARG A 122 -18.35 -50.07 -5.50
N ARG A 123 -17.38 -50.73 -6.14
CA ARG A 123 -17.30 -52.19 -6.24
C ARG A 123 -17.12 -52.85 -4.88
N MET A 124 -16.28 -52.28 -4.02
CA MET A 124 -16.13 -52.71 -2.63
C MET A 124 -17.47 -52.61 -1.87
N LYS A 125 -18.16 -51.47 -1.96
CA LYS A 125 -19.45 -51.24 -1.26
C LYS A 125 -20.56 -52.15 -1.75
N ASN A 126 -20.58 -52.47 -3.05
CA ASN A 126 -21.58 -53.33 -3.68
C ASN A 126 -21.25 -54.83 -3.58
N GLY A 127 -20.14 -55.21 -2.94
CA GLY A 127 -19.72 -56.61 -2.83
C GLY A 127 -19.25 -57.25 -4.14
N SER A 128 -19.08 -56.48 -5.21
CA SER A 128 -18.82 -56.96 -6.58
C SER A 128 -17.32 -56.95 -6.94
N GLY A 129 -16.46 -57.41 -6.04
CA GLY A 129 -15.02 -57.50 -6.27
C GLY A 129 -14.25 -58.32 -5.24
N GLU A 130 -13.27 -59.08 -5.74
CA GLU A 130 -12.25 -59.76 -4.94
C GLU A 130 -11.24 -58.72 -4.46
N PHE A 131 -11.41 -58.25 -3.22
CA PHE A 131 -10.48 -57.36 -2.54
C PHE A 131 -10.13 -57.98 -1.19
N SER A 132 -8.84 -58.08 -0.86
CA SER A 132 -8.36 -58.44 0.48
C SER A 132 -8.92 -57.47 1.53
N VAL A 133 -9.01 -57.94 2.78
CA VAL A 133 -9.41 -57.11 3.93
C VAL A 133 -8.53 -55.85 4.04
N GLU A 134 -7.23 -55.98 3.75
CA GLU A 134 -6.28 -54.86 3.78
C GLU A 134 -6.51 -53.85 2.65
N GLU A 135 -6.80 -54.32 1.45
CA GLU A 135 -7.08 -53.47 0.28
C GLU A 135 -8.36 -52.66 0.48
N ARG A 136 -9.41 -53.28 1.04
CA ARG A 136 -10.67 -52.60 1.38
C ARG A 136 -10.45 -51.48 2.40
N LYS A 137 -9.62 -51.74 3.42
CA LYS A 137 -9.28 -50.75 4.43
C LYS A 137 -8.51 -49.58 3.82
N TYR A 138 -7.49 -49.86 3.01
CA TYR A 138 -6.69 -48.84 2.33
C TYR A 138 -7.52 -47.95 1.41
N ILE A 139 -8.35 -48.54 0.55
CA ILE A 139 -9.21 -47.78 -0.40
C ILE A 139 -10.18 -46.87 0.37
N ARG A 140 -10.76 -47.36 1.47
CA ARG A 140 -11.66 -46.57 2.32
C ARG A 140 -10.93 -45.37 2.93
N GLU A 141 -9.81 -45.60 3.60
CA GLU A 141 -9.02 -44.55 4.26
C GLU A 141 -8.57 -43.47 3.26
N LYS A 142 -8.11 -43.86 2.07
CA LYS A 142 -7.69 -42.90 1.04
C LYS A 142 -8.83 -42.05 0.50
N ILE A 143 -10.02 -42.62 0.35
CA ILE A 143 -11.18 -41.88 -0.15
C ILE A 143 -11.77 -40.97 0.92
N GLU A 144 -11.83 -41.43 2.17
CA GLU A 144 -12.24 -40.59 3.30
C GLU A 144 -11.30 -39.40 3.45
N SER A 145 -9.98 -39.64 3.48
CA SER A 145 -8.98 -38.57 3.53
C SER A 145 -9.07 -37.60 2.34
N ALA A 146 -9.33 -38.10 1.13
CA ALA A 146 -9.50 -37.24 -0.04
C ALA A 146 -10.79 -36.39 0.01
N LYS A 147 -11.88 -36.95 0.55
CA LYS A 147 -13.14 -36.22 0.76
C LYS A 147 -12.97 -35.13 1.81
N ASP A 148 -12.41 -35.49 2.96
CA ASP A 148 -12.15 -34.53 4.05
C ASP A 148 -11.28 -33.38 3.55
N TYR A 149 -10.27 -33.66 2.71
CA TYR A 149 -9.45 -32.63 2.10
C TYR A 149 -10.26 -31.70 1.18
N LEU A 150 -11.11 -32.25 0.31
CA LEU A 150 -11.95 -31.46 -0.59
C LEU A 150 -12.99 -30.62 0.18
N ASP A 151 -13.59 -31.18 1.22
CA ASP A 151 -14.56 -30.51 2.06
C ASP A 151 -13.91 -29.37 2.85
N ASN A 152 -12.69 -29.57 3.36
CA ASN A 152 -11.91 -28.52 4.00
C ASN A 152 -11.53 -27.39 3.03
N LEU A 153 -11.18 -27.73 1.78
CA LEU A 153 -10.88 -26.75 0.74
C LEU A 153 -12.11 -25.92 0.38
N ASN A 154 -13.25 -26.56 0.19
CA ASN A 154 -14.53 -25.90 -0.07
C ASN A 154 -14.96 -25.03 1.10
N SER A 155 -14.81 -25.51 2.33
CA SER A 155 -15.10 -24.73 3.54
C SER A 155 -14.25 -23.47 3.62
N ARG A 156 -12.93 -23.57 3.34
CA ARG A 156 -12.03 -22.40 3.30
C ARG A 156 -12.46 -21.39 2.22
N ARG A 157 -12.90 -21.86 1.05
CA ARG A 157 -13.42 -21.00 -0.02
C ARG A 157 -14.69 -20.29 0.44
N GLN A 158 -15.63 -21.04 1.01
CA GLN A 158 -16.91 -20.52 1.48
C GLN A 158 -16.73 -19.48 2.59
N THR A 159 -15.87 -19.76 3.59
CA THR A 159 -15.53 -18.78 4.63
C THR A 159 -14.92 -17.51 4.05
N MET A 160 -14.11 -17.61 2.99
CA MET A 160 -13.57 -16.41 2.34
C MET A 160 -14.64 -15.61 1.59
N ILE A 161 -15.62 -16.27 0.97
CA ILE A 161 -16.77 -15.60 0.37
C ILE A 161 -17.54 -14.84 1.46
N GLU A 162 -17.90 -15.52 2.54
CA GLU A 162 -18.66 -14.95 3.67
C GLU A 162 -17.95 -13.76 4.32
N ILE A 163 -16.63 -13.88 4.57
CA ILE A 163 -15.82 -12.77 5.09
C ILE A 163 -15.87 -11.57 4.12
N THR A 164 -15.70 -11.81 2.82
CA THR A 164 -15.68 -10.72 1.82
C THR A 164 -17.05 -10.06 1.71
N GLU A 165 -18.13 -10.84 1.69
CA GLU A 165 -19.50 -10.34 1.63
C GLU A 165 -19.84 -9.47 2.85
N GLU A 166 -19.41 -9.88 4.04
CA GLU A 166 -19.59 -9.08 5.25
C GLU A 166 -18.76 -7.79 5.22
N ILE A 167 -17.51 -7.84 4.73
CA ILE A 167 -16.70 -6.63 4.51
C ILE A 167 -17.40 -5.68 3.54
N ILE A 168 -17.91 -6.18 2.41
CA ILE A 168 -18.63 -5.39 1.40
C ILE A 168 -19.86 -4.72 2.02
N ARG A 169 -20.64 -5.45 2.83
CA ARG A 169 -21.83 -4.92 3.50
C ARG A 169 -21.49 -3.74 4.40
N GLN A 170 -20.41 -3.83 5.17
CA GLN A 170 -20.01 -2.77 6.10
C GLN A 170 -19.26 -1.62 5.40
N GLN A 171 -18.60 -1.90 4.27
CA GLN A 171 -17.78 -0.96 3.49
C GLN A 171 -18.42 -0.57 2.16
N GLU A 172 -19.75 -0.61 2.06
CA GLU A 172 -20.43 -0.32 0.79
C GLU A 172 -20.11 1.10 0.28
N ASP A 173 -20.10 2.08 1.18
CA ASP A 173 -19.77 3.47 0.82
C ASP A 173 -18.33 3.62 0.30
N PHE A 174 -17.38 2.88 0.88
CA PHE A 174 -15.99 2.86 0.41
C PHE A 174 -15.88 2.32 -1.01
N LEU A 175 -16.58 1.22 -1.32
CA LEU A 175 -16.55 0.60 -2.63
C LEU A 175 -17.20 1.46 -3.71
N ARG A 176 -18.23 2.25 -3.35
CA ARG A 176 -18.96 3.10 -4.29
C ARG A 176 -18.38 4.50 -4.46
N LYS A 177 -17.95 5.12 -3.36
CA LYS A 177 -17.57 6.54 -3.30
C LYS A 177 -16.06 6.75 -3.07
N GLY A 178 -15.32 5.67 -2.80
CA GLY A 178 -13.87 5.67 -2.67
C GLY A 178 -13.34 5.82 -1.23
N PRO A 179 -12.01 6.01 -1.07
CA PRO A 179 -11.31 5.90 0.22
C PRO A 179 -11.75 6.88 1.32
N LEU A 180 -12.37 8.00 0.96
CA LEU A 180 -12.88 9.00 1.91
C LEU A 180 -14.08 8.52 2.71
N TYR A 181 -14.78 7.50 2.21
CA TYR A 181 -15.95 6.93 2.87
C TYR A 181 -15.62 5.59 3.53
N HIS A 182 -14.33 5.33 3.78
CA HIS A 182 -13.88 4.19 4.55
C HIS A 182 -14.38 4.28 5.99
N LYS A 183 -15.11 3.24 6.42
CA LYS A 183 -15.63 3.14 7.78
C LYS A 183 -14.64 2.35 8.64
N LYS A 184 -14.55 2.67 9.92
CA LYS A 184 -13.77 1.85 10.85
C LYS A 184 -14.38 0.45 10.91
N LEU A 185 -13.58 -0.56 10.66
CA LEU A 185 -13.97 -1.97 10.71
C LEU A 185 -12.89 -2.77 11.41
N THR A 186 -13.29 -3.64 12.33
CA THR A 186 -12.39 -4.54 13.03
C THR A 186 -12.61 -5.99 12.60
N GLN A 187 -11.56 -6.80 12.67
CA GLN A 187 -11.66 -8.23 12.38
C GLN A 187 -12.58 -8.95 13.38
N LYS A 188 -12.75 -8.42 14.60
CA LYS A 188 -13.65 -8.96 15.61
C LYS A 188 -15.11 -8.81 15.21
N GLU A 189 -15.51 -7.62 14.76
CA GLU A 189 -16.89 -7.36 14.29
C GLU A 189 -17.26 -8.27 13.12
N VAL A 190 -16.35 -8.45 12.15
CA VAL A 190 -16.57 -9.37 11.03
C VAL A 190 -16.70 -10.81 11.54
N ALA A 191 -15.83 -11.23 12.46
CA ALA A 191 -15.82 -12.58 13.01
C ALA A 191 -17.10 -12.92 13.78
N GLU A 192 -17.62 -11.99 14.57
CA GLU A 192 -18.88 -12.13 15.31
C GLU A 192 -20.08 -12.27 14.38
N LYS A 193 -20.11 -11.52 13.27
CA LYS A 193 -21.21 -11.58 12.28
C LYS A 193 -21.27 -12.90 11.53
N ILE A 194 -20.12 -13.48 11.20
CA ILE A 194 -20.05 -14.77 10.48
C ILE A 194 -20.00 -15.99 11.42
N GLY A 195 -19.84 -15.78 12.72
CA GLY A 195 -19.80 -16.86 13.71
C GLY A 195 -18.48 -17.65 13.74
N VAL A 196 -17.35 -17.02 13.39
CA VAL A 196 -16.01 -17.64 13.47
C VAL A 196 -15.12 -16.91 14.48
N HIS A 197 -13.98 -17.50 14.82
CA HIS A 197 -12.99 -16.83 15.66
C HIS A 197 -12.26 -15.71 14.89
N ALA A 198 -11.92 -14.61 15.58
CA ALA A 198 -11.15 -13.51 15.00
C ALA A 198 -9.81 -13.95 14.40
N SER A 199 -9.18 -14.98 14.97
CA SER A 199 -7.95 -15.58 14.43
C SER A 199 -8.17 -16.24 13.06
N THR A 200 -9.36 -16.80 12.80
CA THR A 200 -9.74 -17.37 11.50
C THR A 200 -9.84 -16.26 10.46
N VAL A 201 -10.49 -15.14 10.78
CA VAL A 201 -10.58 -13.97 9.89
C VAL A 201 -9.18 -13.43 9.60
N SER A 202 -8.38 -13.20 10.65
CA SER A 202 -7.00 -12.71 10.52
C SER A 202 -6.15 -13.59 9.59
N ARG A 203 -6.20 -14.92 9.77
CA ARG A 203 -5.49 -15.88 8.91
C ARG A 203 -6.05 -15.93 7.49
N ALA A 204 -7.36 -15.78 7.32
CA ALA A 204 -8.00 -15.82 6.02
C ALA A 204 -7.64 -14.60 5.17
N VAL A 205 -7.55 -13.40 5.77
CA VAL A 205 -7.28 -12.14 5.08
C VAL A 205 -5.79 -11.77 5.02
N SER A 206 -4.97 -12.30 5.93
CA SER A 206 -3.53 -12.06 5.94
C SER A 206 -2.91 -12.51 4.62
N SER A 207 -2.00 -11.70 4.07
CA SER A 207 -1.28 -11.94 2.80
C SER A 207 -2.16 -12.11 1.55
N ARG A 208 -3.45 -11.79 1.61
CA ARG A 208 -4.34 -11.87 0.44
C ARG A 208 -4.63 -10.53 -0.19
N TYR A 209 -4.87 -10.59 -1.49
CA TYR A 209 -5.21 -9.43 -2.30
C TYR A 209 -6.63 -9.52 -2.84
N CYS A 210 -7.29 -8.38 -2.90
CA CYS A 210 -8.62 -8.21 -3.43
C CYS A 210 -8.57 -7.25 -4.62
N GLN A 211 -9.24 -7.62 -5.71
CA GLN A 211 -9.54 -6.73 -6.81
C GLN A 211 -10.86 -6.02 -6.54
N LEU A 212 -10.80 -4.70 -6.45
CA LEU A 212 -11.96 -3.82 -6.27
C LEU A 212 -12.73 -3.63 -7.60
N PRO A 213 -13.97 -3.09 -7.55
CA PRO A 213 -14.77 -2.81 -8.75
C PRO A 213 -14.10 -1.85 -9.75
N ASP A 214 -13.21 -0.97 -9.28
CA ASP A 214 -12.43 -0.04 -10.12
C ASP A 214 -11.19 -0.69 -10.80
N ASN A 215 -11.06 -2.02 -10.69
CA ASN A 215 -9.92 -2.84 -11.13
C ASN A 215 -8.61 -2.63 -10.35
N SER A 216 -8.60 -1.84 -9.28
CA SER A 216 -7.43 -1.74 -8.40
C SER A 216 -7.26 -3.02 -7.58
N ILE A 217 -6.01 -3.44 -7.39
CA ILE A 217 -5.65 -4.59 -6.56
C ILE A 217 -5.10 -4.06 -5.25
N VAL A 218 -5.77 -4.39 -4.15
CA VAL A 218 -5.44 -3.90 -2.80
C VAL A 218 -5.32 -5.07 -1.82
N PRO A 219 -4.44 -4.98 -0.81
CA PRO A 219 -4.41 -5.98 0.25
C PRO A 219 -5.67 -5.89 1.11
N PHE A 220 -6.19 -7.02 1.60
CA PHE A 220 -7.37 -7.01 2.48
C PHE A 220 -7.17 -6.22 3.77
N SER A 221 -5.92 -6.02 4.21
CA SER A 221 -5.59 -5.22 5.40
C SER A 221 -6.10 -3.78 5.31
N ILE A 222 -6.30 -3.24 4.10
CA ILE A 222 -6.79 -1.88 3.89
C ILE A 222 -8.18 -1.65 4.47
N PHE A 223 -9.06 -2.66 4.44
CA PHE A 223 -10.42 -2.54 4.97
C PHE A 223 -10.45 -2.40 6.49
N PHE A 224 -9.41 -2.88 7.17
CA PHE A 224 -9.28 -2.82 8.63
C PHE A 224 -8.39 -1.66 9.10
N ASP A 225 -7.96 -0.79 8.19
CA ASP A 225 -7.05 0.31 8.50
C ASP A 225 -7.83 1.61 8.79
N PRO A 226 -7.97 2.03 10.06
CA PRO A 226 -8.73 3.23 10.41
C PRO A 226 -8.06 4.54 9.95
N SER A 227 -6.79 4.49 9.51
CA SER A 227 -6.07 5.68 9.07
C SER A 227 -6.37 6.05 7.61
N LEU A 228 -6.95 5.15 6.81
CA LEU A 228 -7.10 5.36 5.36
C LEU A 228 -7.94 6.60 5.02
N CYS A 229 -9.12 6.74 5.62
CA CYS A 229 -10.00 7.90 5.44
C CYS A 229 -9.27 9.20 5.77
N HIS A 230 -8.59 9.24 6.92
CA HIS A 230 -7.87 10.42 7.39
C HIS A 230 -6.67 10.77 6.49
N ILE A 231 -5.93 9.77 6.01
CA ILE A 231 -4.82 9.99 5.06
C ILE A 231 -5.34 10.61 3.76
N GLU A 232 -6.45 10.11 3.22
CA GLU A 232 -7.00 10.66 1.98
C GLU A 232 -7.60 12.05 2.20
N MET A 233 -8.20 12.33 3.36
CA MET A 233 -8.65 13.67 3.73
C MET A 233 -7.48 14.66 3.85
N ILE A 234 -6.36 14.24 4.47
CA ILE A 234 -5.13 15.05 4.52
C ILE A 234 -4.66 15.34 3.10
N LYS A 235 -4.60 14.33 2.21
CA LYS A 235 -4.22 14.56 0.81
C LYS A 235 -5.15 15.53 0.10
N GLN A 236 -6.46 15.49 0.37
CA GLN A 236 -7.40 16.46 -0.21
C GLN A 236 -7.09 17.88 0.27
N ILE A 237 -6.88 18.09 1.57
CA ILE A 237 -6.49 19.41 2.11
C ILE A 237 -5.20 19.91 1.43
N LEU A 238 -4.24 19.00 1.21
CA LEU A 238 -2.97 19.33 0.58
C LEU A 238 -3.06 19.61 -0.92
N ARG A 239 -4.14 19.22 -1.61
CA ARG A 239 -4.33 19.57 -3.04
C ARG A 239 -4.55 21.06 -3.24
N ASP A 240 -5.06 21.74 -2.23
CA ASP A 240 -5.34 23.18 -2.26
C ASP A 240 -4.12 24.03 -1.82
N GLU A 241 -2.95 23.40 -1.55
CA GLU A 241 -1.72 24.13 -1.22
C GLU A 241 -1.21 24.95 -2.43
N THR A 242 -0.76 26.17 -2.14
CA THR A 242 -0.06 27.04 -3.11
C THR A 242 1.31 27.43 -2.56
N PRO A 243 2.27 27.89 -3.39
CA PRO A 243 3.60 28.32 -2.90
C PRO A 243 3.54 29.43 -1.84
N LYS A 244 2.48 30.23 -1.83
CA LYS A 244 2.23 31.31 -0.87
C LYS A 244 1.45 30.84 0.37
N GLN A 245 0.72 29.73 0.26
CA GLN A 245 -0.12 29.19 1.33
C GLN A 245 0.12 27.67 1.44
N PHE A 246 0.94 27.30 2.42
CA PHE A 246 1.23 25.91 2.79
C PHE A 246 0.61 25.62 4.15
N PHE A 247 0.14 24.40 4.38
CA PHE A 247 -0.48 24.05 5.65
C PHE A 247 0.52 23.33 6.57
N SER A 248 0.73 23.88 7.75
CA SER A 248 1.38 23.20 8.87
C SER A 248 0.51 22.05 9.41
N ASP A 249 1.11 21.14 10.18
CA ASP A 249 0.36 20.03 10.78
C ASP A 249 -0.69 20.54 11.79
N ASP A 250 -0.47 21.72 12.39
CA ASP A 250 -1.44 22.40 13.26
C ASP A 250 -2.62 22.96 12.45
N GLU A 251 -2.38 23.55 11.28
CA GLU A 251 -3.47 24.03 10.42
C GLU A 251 -4.28 22.87 9.82
N ILE A 252 -3.62 21.77 9.42
CA ILE A 252 -4.31 20.56 8.97
C ILE A 252 -5.20 20.02 10.09
N ARG A 253 -4.74 20.07 11.35
CA ARG A 253 -5.53 19.67 12.51
C ARG A 253 -6.80 20.48 12.63
N ASP A 254 -6.69 21.80 12.53
CA ASP A 254 -7.81 22.70 12.75
C ASP A 254 -8.85 22.53 11.63
N ILE A 255 -8.41 22.40 10.36
CA ILE A 255 -9.29 22.10 9.22
C ILE A 255 -9.97 20.73 9.38
N MET A 256 -9.27 19.70 9.88
CA MET A 256 -9.88 18.40 10.15
C MET A 256 -10.89 18.46 11.29
N ALA A 257 -10.63 19.25 12.33
CA ALA A 257 -11.54 19.45 13.45
C ALA A 257 -12.85 20.15 13.00
N GLU A 258 -12.77 21.13 12.10
CA GLU A 258 -13.94 21.76 11.47
C GLU A 258 -14.79 20.76 10.67
N LYS A 259 -14.15 19.77 10.05
CA LYS A 259 -14.83 18.66 9.35
C LYS A 259 -15.36 17.56 10.29
N GLY A 260 -15.26 17.75 11.61
CA GLY A 260 -15.73 16.80 12.62
C GLY A 260 -14.70 15.75 13.07
N HIS A 261 -13.47 15.79 12.56
CA HIS A 261 -12.40 14.84 12.88
C HIS A 261 -11.41 15.46 13.89
N LYS A 262 -11.70 15.30 15.19
CA LYS A 262 -10.83 15.78 16.27
C LYS A 262 -9.62 14.86 16.44
N LEU A 263 -8.48 15.24 15.84
CA LEU A 263 -7.21 14.52 15.93
C LEU A 263 -6.14 15.39 16.60
N SER A 264 -5.13 14.77 17.21
CA SER A 264 -3.96 15.50 17.71
C SER A 264 -2.93 15.73 16.60
N ARG A 265 -2.08 16.76 16.75
CA ARG A 265 -0.97 17.03 15.82
C ARG A 265 -0.07 15.79 15.62
N ARG A 266 0.22 15.04 16.69
CA ARG A 266 1.02 13.81 16.64
C ARG A 266 0.35 12.73 15.79
N VAL A 267 -0.98 12.58 15.87
CA VAL A 267 -1.73 11.62 15.07
C VAL A 267 -1.71 11.99 13.58
N ILE A 268 -1.83 13.29 13.27
CA ILE A 268 -1.72 13.79 11.89
C ILE A 268 -0.33 13.51 11.33
N ALA A 269 0.73 13.81 12.08
CA ALA A 269 2.10 13.50 11.67
C ALA A 269 2.30 11.98 11.44
N LYS A 270 1.74 11.13 12.31
CA LYS A 270 1.75 9.66 12.15
C LYS A 270 1.04 9.21 10.86
N TYR A 271 -0.16 9.73 10.59
CA TYR A 271 -0.91 9.41 9.38
C TYR A 271 -0.22 9.94 8.13
N ARG A 272 0.37 11.12 8.18
CA ARG A 272 1.18 11.71 7.11
C ARG A 272 2.37 10.83 6.75
N LYS A 273 3.15 10.38 7.74
CA LYS A 273 4.27 9.43 7.56
C LYS A 273 3.77 8.13 6.92
N LYS A 274 2.66 7.56 7.41
CA LYS A 274 2.06 6.33 6.86
C LYS A 274 1.57 6.49 5.41
N GLY A 275 1.01 7.65 5.08
CA GLY A 275 0.61 8.02 3.72
C GLY A 275 1.75 8.41 2.78
N LYS A 276 3.01 8.35 3.25
CA LYS A 276 4.21 8.81 2.52
C LYS A 276 4.11 10.28 2.07
N ILE A 277 3.44 11.11 2.86
CA ILE A 277 3.30 12.53 2.59
C ILE A 277 4.49 13.25 3.24
N PRO A 278 5.24 14.10 2.51
CA PRO A 278 6.40 14.82 3.05
C PRO A 278 6.02 15.84 4.12
N SER A 279 7.00 16.25 4.94
CA SER A 279 6.79 17.29 5.94
C SER A 279 6.47 18.66 5.33
N SER A 280 5.87 19.57 6.10
CA SER A 280 5.51 20.92 5.62
C SER A 280 6.71 21.65 4.98
N GLY A 281 7.88 21.62 5.63
CA GLY A 281 9.12 22.20 5.10
C GLY A 281 9.59 21.55 3.79
N GLN A 282 9.48 20.22 3.69
CA GLN A 282 9.81 19.50 2.47
C GLN A 282 8.82 19.81 1.33
N ARG A 283 7.52 19.87 1.61
CA ARG A 283 6.47 20.20 0.62
C ARG A 283 6.64 21.63 0.11
N LYS A 284 6.91 22.59 0.99
CA LYS A 284 7.22 23.98 0.60
C LYS A 284 8.37 24.04 -0.40
N ARG A 285 9.48 23.33 -0.11
CA ARG A 285 10.64 23.27 -1.01
C ARG A 285 10.30 22.61 -2.36
N LEU A 286 9.54 21.51 -2.34
CA LEU A 286 9.12 20.80 -3.55
C LEU A 286 8.23 21.67 -4.45
N LEU A 287 7.22 22.33 -3.86
CA LEU A 287 6.33 23.24 -4.57
C LEU A 287 7.10 24.43 -5.14
N MET A 288 7.98 25.07 -4.36
CA MET A 288 8.81 26.18 -4.85
C MET A 288 9.64 25.77 -6.08
N ASN A 289 10.26 24.59 -6.03
CA ASN A 289 11.04 24.05 -7.13
C ASN A 289 10.19 23.70 -8.37
N GLU A 290 8.94 23.27 -8.19
CA GLU A 290 8.03 23.02 -9.31
C GLU A 290 7.63 24.33 -10.01
N PHE A 291 7.35 25.39 -9.26
CA PHE A 291 6.97 26.70 -9.80
C PHE A 291 8.14 27.41 -10.48
N LEU A 292 9.37 27.28 -9.95
CA LEU A 292 10.59 27.76 -10.60
C LEU A 292 10.81 27.07 -11.96
N LYS A 293 10.56 25.75 -12.06
CA LYS A 293 10.67 25.01 -13.33
C LYS A 293 9.61 25.40 -14.36
N LYS A 294 8.41 25.81 -13.91
CA LYS A 294 7.32 26.30 -14.78
C LYS A 294 7.50 27.76 -15.23
N GLY A 295 8.55 28.46 -14.78
CA GLY A 295 8.88 29.82 -15.21
C GLY A 295 7.92 30.89 -14.70
N MET A 296 7.14 30.59 -13.65
CA MET A 296 6.13 31.50 -13.08
C MET A 296 6.67 32.38 -11.93
N VAL A 297 7.92 32.20 -11.50
CA VAL A 297 8.57 32.94 -10.41
C VAL A 297 10.03 33.22 -10.79
N SER A 298 10.49 34.46 -10.61
CA SER A 298 11.91 34.85 -10.82
C SER A 298 12.78 34.42 -9.64
N GLU A 299 14.04 34.00 -9.90
CA GLU A 299 15.00 33.60 -8.86
C GLU A 299 15.21 34.66 -7.76
N ASP A 300 14.93 35.93 -8.06
CA ASP A 300 15.11 37.08 -7.16
C ASP A 300 14.01 37.25 -6.09
N GLU A 301 12.87 36.55 -6.16
CA GLU A 301 11.86 36.55 -5.08
C GLU A 301 12.22 35.59 -3.93
N ILE A 302 13.36 34.90 -4.03
CA ILE A 302 13.89 34.02 -2.99
C ILE A 302 14.74 34.86 -2.02
N THR A 303 14.13 35.85 -1.36
CA THR A 303 14.78 36.52 -0.23
C THR A 303 14.47 35.77 1.05
N ASP A 304 15.52 35.15 1.59
CA ASP A 304 15.87 35.10 3.01
C ASP A 304 14.69 35.09 4.01
N ASN A 305 14.06 33.93 4.15
CA ASN A 305 13.67 33.47 5.47
C ASN A 305 14.25 32.07 5.63
N THR A 306 15.54 32.09 5.90
CA THR A 306 16.35 30.95 6.27
C THR A 306 15.84 30.36 7.59
N VAL A 307 15.60 29.05 7.55
CA VAL A 307 15.96 28.12 8.64
C VAL A 307 15.29 28.39 9.99
N GLU A 308 14.10 27.85 10.18
CA GLU A 308 13.86 27.07 11.39
C GLU A 308 13.97 25.60 10.99
N ASP A 309 15.19 25.06 11.17
CA ASP A 309 15.40 23.62 11.26
C ASP A 309 14.63 23.13 12.50
N ILE A 310 13.42 22.62 12.29
CA ILE A 310 12.82 21.70 13.25
C ILE A 310 13.31 20.32 12.83
N ASP A 311 14.40 19.89 13.45
CA ASP A 311 14.83 18.49 13.49
C ASP A 311 13.72 17.67 14.19
N ASP A 312 12.70 17.24 13.42
CA ASP A 312 11.63 16.33 13.88
C ASP A 312 12.02 14.84 13.66
N ASP A 313 13.32 14.54 13.73
CA ASP A 313 13.84 13.18 13.87
C ASP A 313 14.00 12.86 15.37
N GLU A 314 12.92 12.95 16.14
CA GLU A 314 12.82 12.17 17.37
C GLU A 314 12.58 10.71 16.97
N GLU A 315 13.61 9.90 17.25
CA GLU A 315 13.60 8.44 17.23
C GLU A 315 12.47 7.95 18.15
N ILE A 316 11.31 7.62 17.57
CA ILE A 316 10.22 6.99 18.33
C ILE A 316 10.64 5.55 18.57
N VAL A 317 11.12 5.29 19.79
CA VAL A 317 11.25 3.95 20.36
C VAL A 317 9.88 3.27 20.32
N ASP A 318 9.81 2.11 19.68
CA ASP A 318 8.64 1.23 19.65
C ASP A 318 8.41 0.62 21.04
N ASP A 319 7.78 1.36 21.95
CA ASP A 319 7.14 0.77 23.13
C ASP A 319 5.72 0.37 22.75
N VAL A 320 5.60 -0.90 22.35
CA VAL A 320 4.32 -1.61 22.25
C VAL A 320 3.87 -1.95 23.67
N GLU A 321 3.22 -1.01 24.35
CA GLU A 321 2.28 -1.33 25.42
C GLU A 321 0.86 -1.19 24.88
N MET A 322 0.26 -2.35 24.61
CA MET A 322 -1.18 -2.49 24.42
C MET A 322 -1.84 -2.36 25.79
N ASP A 323 -2.28 -1.16 26.14
CA ASP A 323 -3.25 -1.00 27.22
C ASP A 323 -4.63 -0.64 26.67
N GLY A 324 -5.58 -1.49 27.02
CA GLY A 324 -6.99 -1.31 26.78
C GLY A 324 -7.60 -0.36 27.80
N GLY A 325 -8.31 0.63 27.28
CA GLY A 325 -9.26 1.50 27.98
C GLY A 325 -9.82 2.41 26.88
N GLY A 326 -11.10 2.40 26.54
CA GLY A 326 -12.20 2.58 27.46
C GLY A 326 -12.39 4.09 27.63
N ASP A 327 -13.13 4.72 26.71
CA ASP A 327 -14.02 5.84 27.02
C ASP A 327 -14.80 6.29 25.77
N ASP A 328 -16.10 6.02 25.84
CA ASP A 328 -17.21 6.97 25.70
C ASP A 328 -17.00 8.20 24.81
N CYS A 329 -17.75 8.21 23.70
CA CYS A 329 -18.30 9.43 23.14
C CYS A 329 -19.70 9.14 22.56
N LEU A 330 -20.70 9.43 23.40
CA LEU A 330 -21.91 10.20 23.12
C LEU A 330 -22.91 9.62 22.11
N GLU A 331 -23.96 9.01 22.69
CA GLU A 331 -25.31 8.96 22.13
C GLU A 331 -25.89 10.38 22.07
N ASP A 332 -26.30 10.81 20.87
CA ASP A 332 -27.10 12.02 20.70
C ASP A 332 -28.59 11.69 20.76
N ASN A 333 -29.24 12.48 21.62
CA ASN A 333 -30.66 12.49 21.94
C ASN A 333 -31.51 12.94 20.74
N GLU A 334 -32.51 12.14 20.38
CA GLU A 334 -33.74 12.65 19.75
C GLU A 334 -34.87 12.66 20.79
N SER A 335 -35.10 13.83 21.37
CA SER A 335 -36.43 14.27 21.83
C SER A 335 -37.19 14.82 20.63
N GLY A 336 -38.46 14.57 20.37
CA GLY A 336 -39.49 13.78 21.01
C GLY A 336 -40.80 14.07 20.28
N GLU A 337 -41.83 13.22 20.44
CA GLU A 337 -43.21 13.69 20.32
C GLU A 337 -44.20 12.69 20.95
N ASN A 338 -45.15 13.28 21.67
CA ASN A 338 -46.26 12.71 22.43
C ASN A 338 -47.06 11.62 21.71
N ALA A 339 -47.48 10.59 22.45
CA ALA A 339 -48.90 10.20 22.49
C ALA A 339 -49.22 9.33 23.72
N VAL A 340 -50.14 9.87 24.52
CA VAL A 340 -50.96 9.21 25.53
C VAL A 340 -51.64 7.97 24.96
N LEU A 341 -51.76 6.88 25.73
CA LEU A 341 -53.04 6.23 26.07
C LEU A 341 -52.86 4.99 26.97
N ASP A 342 -53.72 4.97 27.99
CA ASP A 342 -54.10 3.91 28.92
C ASP A 342 -54.13 2.47 28.37
N GLY A 343 -53.91 1.50 29.26
CA GLY A 343 -54.52 0.18 29.09
C GLY A 343 -53.86 -0.95 29.85
N LYS A 344 -54.41 -1.27 31.03
CA LYS A 344 -54.24 -2.55 31.75
C LYS A 344 -54.40 -3.75 30.81
N VAL A 345 -53.51 -4.74 30.91
CA VAL A 345 -53.71 -6.12 31.43
C VAL A 345 -52.43 -6.91 31.19
#